data_AF-A0A2V5MWG1-F1
#
_entry.id   AF-A0A2V5MWG1-F1
#
_cell.length_a   1.000
_cell.length_b   1.000
_cell.length_c   1.000
_cell.angle_alpha   90.00
_cell.angle_beta   90.00
_cell.angle_gamma   90.00
#
_symmetry.space_group_name_H-M   'P 1'
#
loop_
_entity.id
_entity.type
_entity.pdbx_description
1 polymer ?
#
loop_
_entity_poly.entity_id
_entity_poly.type
_entity_poly.pdbx_seq_one_letter_code
_entity_poly.pdbx_strand_id
1 'polypeptide(L)' 'MKYWELIADKLSTAGWTWGYCSAVTRDGWRWVVDANRGEGQRYILESDELLTAFLELEATLL' A
#
# COMPACT_ATOMS: atom_id res chain seq x y z
N MET A 1 -10.70 -1.76 -14.49
CA MET A 1 -9.54 -2.15 -13.68
C MET A 1 -8.88 -0.87 -13.19
N LYS A 2 -8.87 -0.64 -11.88
CA LYS A 2 -8.19 0.53 -11.31
C LYS A 2 -6.70 0.22 -11.25
N TYR A 3 -5.85 1.21 -11.50
CA TYR A 3 -4.40 0.98 -11.61
C TYR A 3 -3.77 0.40 -10.33
N TRP A 4 -4.28 0.81 -9.15
CA TRP A 4 -3.81 0.28 -7.87
C TRP A 4 -4.13 -1.21 -7.68
N GLU A 5 -5.19 -1.76 -8.32
CA GLU A 5 -5.53 -3.18 -8.26
C GLU A 5 -4.46 -4.04 -8.97
N LEU A 6 -3.89 -3.51 -10.06
CA LEU A 6 -2.79 -4.16 -10.77
C LEU A 6 -1.52 -4.21 -9.90
N ILE A 7 -1.25 -3.14 -9.17
CA ILE A 7 -0.10 -3.07 -8.26
C ILE A 7 -0.28 -4.05 -7.09
N ALA A 8 -1.47 -4.07 -6.50
CA ALA A 8 -1.86 -5.03 -5.48
C ALA A 8 -1.65 -6.49 -5.95
N ASP A 9 -2.00 -6.80 -7.19
CA ASP A 9 -1.79 -8.14 -7.76
C ASP A 9 -0.29 -8.48 -7.92
N LYS A 10 0.54 -7.51 -8.35
CA LYS A 10 2.00 -7.68 -8.40
C LYS A 10 2.60 -7.89 -7.00
N LEU A 11 2.13 -7.15 -5.99
CA LEU A 11 2.55 -7.33 -4.59
C LEU A 11 2.22 -8.75 -4.11
N SER A 12 1.00 -9.23 -4.32
CA SER A 12 0.59 -10.60 -4.02
C SER A 12 1.47 -11.63 -4.72
N THR A 13 1.76 -11.42 -6.01
CA THR A 13 2.61 -12.30 -6.82
C THR A 13 4.05 -12.34 -6.31
N ALA A 14 4.56 -11.22 -5.79
CA ALA A 14 5.88 -11.14 -5.17
C ALA A 14 5.93 -11.69 -3.72
N GLY A 15 4.81 -12.19 -3.19
CA GLY A 15 4.71 -12.78 -1.85
C GLY A 15 4.44 -11.78 -0.74
N TRP A 16 3.99 -10.57 -1.07
CA TRP A 16 3.52 -9.58 -0.10
C TRP A 16 2.03 -9.80 0.19
N THR A 17 1.66 -9.74 1.46
CA THR A 17 0.27 -9.52 1.89
C THR A 17 0.05 -8.02 2.02
N TRP A 18 -1.12 -7.53 1.64
CA TRP A 18 -1.42 -6.10 1.67
C TRP A 18 -2.84 -5.81 2.13
N GLY A 19 -3.07 -4.57 2.55
CA GLY A 19 -4.38 -4.03 2.89
C GLY A 19 -4.37 -2.51 2.84
N TYR A 20 -5.56 -1.90 2.76
CA TYR A 20 -5.70 -0.46 2.86
C TYR A 20 -6.97 -0.07 3.61
N CYS A 21 -6.93 1.11 4.23
CA CYS A 21 -8.10 1.75 4.80
C CYS A 21 -8.01 3.26 4.64
N SER A 22 -9.13 3.95 4.83
CA SER A 22 -9.13 5.40 4.98
C SER A 22 -9.22 5.74 6.46
N ALA A 23 -8.41 6.68 6.93
CA ALA A 23 -8.35 7.08 8.33
C ALA A 23 -8.25 8.60 8.46
N VAL A 24 -8.74 9.15 9.57
CA VAL A 24 -8.45 10.53 9.96
C VAL A 24 -7.16 10.50 10.79
N THR A 25 -6.10 11.10 10.26
CA THR A 25 -4.80 11.26 10.91
C THR A 25 -4.67 12.69 11.46
N ARG A 26 -3.56 12.99 12.14
CA ARG A 26 -3.25 14.36 12.59
C ARG A 26 -3.23 15.36 11.45
N ASP A 27 -2.92 14.90 10.25
CA ASP A 27 -2.74 15.75 9.07
C ASP A 27 -3.99 15.79 8.18
N GLY A 28 -5.09 15.13 8.59
CA GLY A 28 -6.37 15.10 7.87
C GLY A 28 -6.82 13.70 7.48
N TRP A 29 -7.81 13.62 6.59
CA TRP A 29 -8.23 12.33 6.03
C TRP A 29 -7.17 11.82 5.05
N ARG A 30 -6.71 10.58 5.25
CA ARG A 30 -5.71 9.93 4.39
C ARG A 30 -6.05 8.48 4.12
N TRP A 31 -5.49 7.95 3.04
CA TRP A 31 -5.35 6.52 2.81
C TRP A 31 -4.14 5.98 3.55
N VAL A 32 -4.32 4.87 4.25
CA VAL A 32 -3.25 4.10 4.86
C VAL A 32 -3.17 2.78 4.11
N VAL A 33 -2.01 2.49 3.53
CA VAL A 33 -1.73 1.21 2.85
C VAL A 33 -0.64 0.49 3.63
N ASP A 34 -0.88 -0.79 3.91
CA ASP A 34 0.04 -1.68 4.61
C ASP A 34 0.44 -2.81 3.66
N ALA A 35 1.72 -3.08 3.55
CA ALA A 35 2.28 -4.26 2.92
C ALA A 35 3.21 -4.97 3.90
N ASN A 36 3.01 -6.27 4.08
CA ASN A 36 3.83 -7.09 4.94
C ASN A 36 4.22 -8.41 4.26
N ARG A 37 5.40 -8.89 4.64
CA ARG A 37 5.96 -10.17 4.26
C ARG A 37 6.64 -10.74 5.51
N GLY A 38 6.72 -12.06 5.63
CA GLY A 38 7.15 -12.75 6.86
C GLY A 38 8.40 -12.17 7.56
N GLU A 39 8.61 -12.57 8.81
CA GLU A 39 9.80 -12.19 9.61
C GLU A 39 10.02 -10.67 9.79
N GLY A 40 8.92 -9.91 9.88
CA GLY A 40 8.97 -8.51 10.33
C GLY A 40 9.16 -7.47 9.22
N GLN A 41 9.10 -7.87 7.94
CA GLN A 41 9.05 -6.91 6.85
C GLN A 41 7.65 -6.29 6.77
N ARG A 42 7.53 -5.01 7.11
CA ARG A 42 6.27 -4.27 7.05
C ARG A 42 6.52 -2.84 6.57
N TYR A 43 5.71 -2.39 5.64
CA TYR A 43 5.71 -1.06 5.06
C TYR A 43 4.32 -0.47 5.21
N ILE A 44 4.23 0.68 5.86
CA ILE A 44 2.99 1.43 6.01
C ILE A 44 3.20 2.79 5.37
N LEU A 45 2.33 3.13 4.42
CA LEU A 45 2.35 4.40 3.73
C LEU A 45 1.03 5.14 3.94
N GLU A 46 1.14 6.45 4.11
CA GLU A 46 0.00 7.35 4.18
C GLU A 46 0.02 8.30 2.99
N SER A 47 -1.10 8.46 2.30
CA SER A 47 -1.20 9.40 1.18
C SER A 47 -2.61 9.96 1.05
N ASP A 48 -2.72 11.15 0.45
CA ASP A 48 -4.01 11.76 0.13
C ASP A 48 -4.73 10.98 -1.00
N GLU A 49 -3.98 10.23 -1.81
CA GLU A 49 -4.50 9.40 -2.90
C GLU A 49 -4.09 7.93 -2.74
N LEU A 50 -5.06 7.01 -2.81
CA LEU A 50 -4.81 5.58 -2.69
C LEU A 50 -3.81 5.07 -3.73
N LEU A 51 -3.91 5.56 -4.97
CA LEU A 51 -3.04 5.15 -6.06
C LEU A 51 -1.57 5.54 -5.79
N THR A 52 -1.35 6.75 -5.27
CA THR A 52 0.00 7.24 -4.95
C THR A 52 0.66 6.37 -3.89
N ALA A 53 -0.07 5.98 -2.84
CA ALA A 53 0.45 5.05 -1.84
C ALA A 53 0.83 3.68 -2.44
N PHE A 54 0.03 3.14 -3.37
CA PHE A 54 0.37 1.89 -4.05
C PHE A 54 1.56 2.03 -5.01
N LEU A 55 1.70 3.15 -5.73
CA LEU A 55 2.86 3.40 -6.60
C LEU A 55 4.17 3.48 -5.80
N GLU A 56 4.13 4.07 -4.61
CA GLU A 56 5.29 4.08 -3.71
C GLU A 56 5.65 2.69 -3.20
N LEU A 57 4.65 1.84 -2.88
CA LEU A 57 4.90 0.44 -2.56
C LEU A 57 5.50 -0.33 -3.75
N GLU A 58 4.99 -0.13 -4.96
CA GLU A 58 5.55 -0.75 -6.17
C GLU A 58 7.02 -0.37 -6.35
N ALA A 59 7.35 0.92 -6.26
CA ALA A 59 8.71 1.41 -6.42
C ALA A 59 9.68 0.91 -5.32
N THR A 60 9.16 0.55 -4.15
CA THR A 60 9.97 0.14 -2.99
C THR A 60 10.12 -1.38 -2.87
N LEU A 61 9.10 -2.14 -3.27
CA LEU A 61 8.96 -3.57 -2.95
C LEU A 61 9.05 -4.51 -4.16
N LEU A 62 8.96 -3.99 -5.39
CA LEU A 62 8.95 -4.74 -6.66
C LEU A 62 10.11 -4.31 -7.56
#